data_AF-A0A1C5DLF7-F1
#
_entry.id   AF-A0A1C5DLF7-F1
#
_cell.length_a   1.000
_cell.length_b   1.000
_cell.length_c   1.000
_cell.angle_alpha   90.00
_cell.angle_beta   90.00
_cell.angle_gamma   90.00
#
_symmetry.space_group_name_H-M   'P 1'
#
loop_
_entity.id
_entity.type
_entity.pdbx_description
1 polymer ?
#
loop_
_entity_poly.entity_id
_entity_poly.type
_entity_poly.pdbx_seq_one_letter_code
_entity_poly.pdbx_strand_id
1 'polypeptide(L)'
;MNVTREEAVEQQAYLARFLLDHTLVPLAGRTFLRGVLPTRDAVRIVTGAADAVTVPALIAYEIPLLDDDDEPVTAPLVLGWTRTLAAGTPPSSDTSVMGMALIRVDTDTLEPAPPSLTDQALRVLRTLAWPYVEAPPSPALCGFLFTSPDSMRLYLAVEETDSLIAADVRLTGALTALLAALPSLVGEKERWMADTIMAP
;
A
#
# COMPACT_ATOMS: atom_id res chain seq x y z
N MET A 1 -1.55 -16.47 15.33
CA MET A 1 -0.16 -16.76 14.89
C MET A 1 0.53 -15.43 14.58
N ASN A 2 1.83 -15.23 14.85
CA ASN A 2 2.51 -13.98 14.47
C ASN A 2 3.08 -14.12 13.05
N VAL A 3 2.63 -13.27 12.11
CA VAL A 3 3.17 -13.18 10.75
C VAL A 3 4.67 -12.90 10.83
N THR A 4 5.49 -13.70 10.15
CA THR A 4 6.91 -13.39 10.02
C THR A 4 7.09 -12.12 9.20
N ARG A 5 8.24 -11.47 9.31
CA ARG A 5 8.48 -10.22 8.57
C ARG A 5 8.43 -10.43 7.05
N GLU A 6 8.98 -11.55 6.58
CA GLU A 6 9.02 -11.90 5.17
C GLU A 6 7.61 -12.11 4.62
N GLU A 7 6.79 -12.92 5.30
CA GLU A 7 5.37 -13.11 4.96
C GLU A 7 4.60 -11.78 4.99
N ALA A 8 4.87 -10.90 5.96
CA ALA A 8 4.25 -9.58 6.02
C ALA A 8 4.66 -8.72 4.82
N VAL A 9 5.92 -8.72 4.41
CA VAL A 9 6.42 -7.97 3.25
C VAL A 9 5.81 -8.50 1.95
N GLU A 10 5.78 -9.81 1.77
CA GLU A 10 5.16 -10.47 0.60
C GLU A 10 3.68 -10.12 0.51
N GLN A 11 2.96 -10.24 1.62
CA GLN A 11 1.55 -9.93 1.69
C GLN A 11 1.27 -8.45 1.41
N GLN A 12 2.05 -7.53 1.99
CA GLN A 12 1.93 -6.10 1.72
C GLN A 12 2.21 -5.78 0.25
N ALA A 13 3.23 -6.40 -0.34
CA ALA A 13 3.55 -6.22 -1.76
C ALA A 13 2.45 -6.76 -2.69
N TYR A 14 1.88 -7.92 -2.35
CA TYR A 14 0.74 -8.51 -3.04
C TYR A 14 -0.48 -7.58 -2.99
N LEU A 15 -0.84 -7.10 -1.79
CA LEU A 15 -1.96 -6.17 -1.57
C LEU A 15 -1.75 -4.86 -2.32
N ALA A 16 -0.57 -4.24 -2.21
CA ALA A 16 -0.24 -3.00 -2.90
C ALA A 16 -0.38 -3.16 -4.42
N ARG A 17 0.21 -4.21 -5.01
CA ARG A 17 0.15 -4.49 -6.45
C ARG A 17 -1.26 -4.77 -6.95
N PHE A 18 -2.09 -5.43 -6.14
CA PHE A 18 -3.48 -5.67 -6.48
C PHE A 18 -4.28 -4.36 -6.49
N LEU A 19 -4.12 -3.54 -5.44
CA LEU A 19 -4.90 -2.33 -5.23
C LEU A 19 -4.52 -1.16 -6.17
N LEU A 20 -3.35 -1.19 -6.82
CA LEU A 20 -2.93 -0.18 -7.80
C LEU A 20 -3.98 0.06 -8.90
N ASP A 21 -4.66 -0.99 -9.38
CA ASP A 21 -5.65 -0.85 -10.45
C ASP A 21 -6.92 -0.11 -9.99
N HIS A 22 -7.11 0.01 -8.67
CA HIS A 22 -8.27 0.63 -8.07
C HIS A 22 -8.05 2.09 -7.68
N THR A 23 -6.89 2.68 -7.97
CA THR A 23 -6.65 4.12 -7.71
C THR A 23 -7.40 5.04 -8.67
N LEU A 24 -7.81 4.53 -9.83
CA LEU A 24 -8.45 5.31 -10.90
C LEU A 24 -9.98 5.23 -10.89
N VAL A 25 -10.54 4.29 -10.14
CA VAL A 25 -11.99 4.08 -10.05
C VAL A 25 -12.50 4.40 -8.65
N PRO A 26 -13.71 4.97 -8.50
CA PRO A 26 -14.27 5.20 -7.18
C PRO A 26 -14.54 3.86 -6.49
N LEU A 27 -14.21 3.79 -5.21
CA LEU A 27 -14.56 2.69 -4.31
C LEU A 27 -16.07 2.70 -4.03
N ALA A 28 -16.60 3.89 -3.73
CA ALA A 28 -18.02 4.16 -3.59
C ALA A 28 -18.26 5.68 -3.76
N GLY A 29 -19.32 6.05 -4.47
CA GLY A 29 -19.65 7.47 -4.70
C GLY A 29 -18.47 8.26 -5.28
N ARG A 30 -17.98 9.25 -4.53
CA ARG A 30 -16.81 10.10 -4.89
C ARG A 30 -15.55 9.76 -4.09
N THR A 31 -15.53 8.63 -3.40
CA THR A 31 -14.41 8.16 -2.58
C THR A 31 -13.52 7.25 -3.41
N PHE A 32 -12.22 7.52 -3.42
CA PHE A 32 -11.19 6.83 -4.18
C PHE A 32 -10.13 6.27 -3.23
N LEU A 33 -9.41 5.24 -3.71
CA LEU A 33 -8.19 4.78 -3.07
C LEU A 33 -7.08 5.82 -3.30
N ARG A 34 -6.48 6.30 -2.20
CA ARG A 34 -5.44 7.34 -2.20
C ARG A 34 -4.09 6.83 -1.69
N GLY A 35 -4.05 5.63 -1.12
CA GLY A 35 -2.80 5.02 -0.68
C GLY A 35 -3.00 3.69 -0.01
N VAL A 36 -1.91 2.95 0.09
CA VAL A 36 -1.75 1.73 0.86
C VAL A 36 -0.52 1.94 1.74
N LEU A 37 -0.68 2.02 3.05
CA LEU A 37 0.44 2.18 3.98
C LEU A 37 0.72 0.84 4.67
N PRO A 38 1.95 0.33 4.54
CA PRO A 38 2.31 -0.92 5.19
C PRO A 38 2.47 -0.70 6.70
N THR A 39 2.10 -1.72 7.46
CA THR A 39 2.40 -1.84 8.88
C THR A 39 2.90 -3.26 9.18
N ARG A 40 3.21 -3.55 10.43
CA ARG A 40 3.77 -4.85 10.81
C ARG A 40 2.75 -5.99 10.70
N ASP A 41 1.53 -5.73 11.13
CA ASP A 41 0.46 -6.72 11.36
C ASP A 41 -0.85 -6.36 10.65
N ALA A 42 -0.92 -5.16 10.07
CA ALA A 42 -2.08 -4.66 9.34
C ALA A 42 -1.67 -3.96 8.03
N VAL A 43 -2.61 -3.79 7.11
CA VAL A 43 -2.52 -2.87 5.99
C VAL A 43 -3.40 -1.66 6.27
N ARG A 44 -2.92 -0.44 6.00
CA ARG A 44 -3.75 0.76 6.10
C ARG A 44 -4.16 1.22 4.71
N ILE A 45 -5.46 1.20 4.45
CA ILE A 45 -6.04 1.64 3.19
C ILE A 45 -6.48 3.10 3.33
N VAL A 46 -5.81 3.99 2.59
CA VAL A 46 -6.09 5.42 2.63
C VAL A 46 -7.11 5.76 1.56
N THR A 47 -8.18 6.45 1.96
CA THR A 47 -9.28 6.82 1.09
C THR A 47 -9.60 8.31 1.19
N GLY A 48 -10.24 8.87 0.16
CA GLY A 48 -10.67 10.26 0.11
C GLY A 48 -11.21 10.64 -1.26
N ALA A 49 -11.56 11.90 -1.47
CA ALA A 49 -11.94 12.40 -2.81
C ALA A 49 -10.79 12.25 -3.82
N ALA A 50 -11.09 12.27 -5.12
CA ALA A 50 -10.08 12.13 -6.17
C ALA A 50 -8.96 13.19 -6.10
N ASP A 51 -9.30 14.39 -5.66
CA ASP A 51 -8.41 15.54 -5.46
C ASP A 51 -7.97 15.69 -3.99
N ALA A 52 -8.41 14.79 -3.10
CA ALA A 52 -7.95 14.77 -1.72
C ALA A 52 -6.48 14.36 -1.70
N VAL A 53 -5.65 15.37 -1.45
CA VAL A 53 -4.19 15.25 -1.25
C VAL A 53 -3.78 15.90 0.07
N THR A 54 -4.69 16.61 0.74
CA THR A 54 -4.47 17.19 2.05
C THR A 54 -4.97 16.27 3.14
N VAL A 55 -4.12 16.10 4.15
CA VAL A 55 -4.26 15.19 5.29
C VAL A 55 -5.62 15.22 6.02
N PRO A 56 -6.31 16.36 6.24
CA PRO A 56 -7.61 16.35 6.93
C PRO A 56 -8.76 15.79 6.07
N ALA A 57 -8.57 15.64 4.75
CA ALA A 57 -9.57 15.10 3.83
C ALA A 57 -9.39 13.60 3.55
N LEU A 58 -8.42 12.96 4.20
CA LEU A 58 -8.07 11.56 4.02
C LEU A 58 -8.38 10.74 5.28
N ILE A 59 -8.81 9.50 5.07
CA ILE A 59 -9.12 8.53 6.13
C ILE A 59 -8.31 7.27 5.86
N ALA A 60 -7.60 6.77 6.86
CA ALA A 60 -6.86 5.53 6.82
C ALA A 60 -7.63 4.44 7.57
N TYR A 61 -8.00 3.36 6.87
CA TYR A 61 -8.59 2.16 7.47
C TYR A 61 -7.51 1.12 7.73
N GLU A 62 -7.26 0.80 8.99
CA GLU A 62 -6.32 -0.24 9.41
C GLU A 62 -7.03 -1.60 9.43
N ILE A 63 -6.66 -2.47 8.49
CA ILE A 63 -7.22 -3.80 8.28
C ILE A 63 -6.14 -4.83 8.66
N PRO A 64 -6.41 -5.78 9.55
CA PRO A 64 -5.47 -6.84 9.89
C PRO A 64 -4.97 -7.62 8.66
N LEU A 65 -3.72 -8.09 8.69
CA LEU A 65 -3.16 -8.94 7.61
C LEU A 65 -3.62 -10.40 7.70
N LEU A 66 -4.09 -10.81 8.87
CA LEU A 66 -4.65 -12.14 9.13
C LEU A 66 -6.14 -12.01 9.45
N ASP A 67 -6.92 -13.00 9.06
CA ASP A 67 -8.28 -13.19 9.55
C ASP A 67 -8.31 -13.99 10.86
N ASP A 68 -9.51 -14.28 11.35
CA ASP A 68 -9.74 -14.98 12.62
C ASP A 68 -9.20 -16.41 12.66
N ASP A 69 -9.05 -17.03 11.49
CA ASP A 69 -8.48 -18.37 11.34
C ASP A 69 -6.94 -18.33 11.20
N ASP A 70 -6.32 -17.17 11.48
CA ASP A 70 -4.91 -16.89 11.28
C ASP A 70 -4.47 -17.03 9.80
N GLU A 71 -5.40 -16.95 8.84
CA GLU A 71 -5.11 -17.03 7.41
C GLU A 71 -4.84 -15.63 6.81
N PRO A 72 -3.92 -15.49 5.84
CA PRO A 72 -3.65 -14.21 5.19
C PRO A 72 -4.87 -13.66 4.45
N VAL A 73 -5.29 -12.44 4.78
CA VAL A 73 -6.44 -11.80 4.13
C VAL A 73 -6.21 -11.59 2.63
N THR A 74 -7.15 -11.99 1.79
CA THR A 74 -6.95 -11.84 0.34
C THR A 74 -7.13 -10.39 -0.12
N ALA A 75 -6.44 -9.98 -1.19
CA ALA A 75 -6.59 -8.64 -1.74
C ALA A 75 -8.04 -8.31 -2.21
N PRO A 76 -8.79 -9.25 -2.81
CA PRO A 76 -10.21 -9.05 -3.08
C PRO A 76 -11.05 -8.79 -1.81
N LEU A 77 -10.73 -9.45 -0.70
CA LEU A 77 -11.43 -9.27 0.57
C LEU A 77 -11.17 -7.89 1.16
N VAL A 78 -9.90 -7.47 1.20
CA VAL A 78 -9.48 -6.11 1.59
C VAL A 78 -10.18 -5.04 0.75
N LEU A 79 -10.26 -5.24 -0.57
CA LEU A 79 -10.99 -4.33 -1.46
C LEU A 79 -12.50 -4.30 -1.15
N GLY A 80 -13.10 -5.46 -0.88
CA GLY A 80 -14.52 -5.58 -0.50
C GLY A 80 -14.85 -4.79 0.77
N TRP A 81 -14.08 -5.00 1.84
CA TRP A 81 -14.21 -4.23 3.09
C TRP A 81 -14.01 -2.74 2.87
N THR A 82 -12.97 -2.36 2.10
CA THR A 82 -12.70 -0.96 1.77
C THR A 82 -13.89 -0.30 1.06
N ARG A 83 -14.56 -1.02 0.14
CA ARG A 83 -15.76 -0.50 -0.55
C ARG A 83 -16.95 -0.36 0.38
N THR A 84 -17.18 -1.34 1.28
CA THR A 84 -18.22 -1.23 2.32
C THR A 84 -17.99 0.01 3.18
N LEU A 85 -16.75 0.20 3.65
CA LEU A 85 -16.36 1.36 4.47
C LEU A 85 -16.50 2.68 3.70
N ALA A 86 -16.10 2.72 2.42
CA ALA A 86 -16.21 3.91 1.58
C ALA A 86 -17.66 4.30 1.25
N ALA A 87 -18.60 3.35 1.25
CA ALA A 87 -20.02 3.60 1.05
C ALA A 87 -20.73 4.08 2.33
N GLY A 88 -20.18 3.73 3.50
CA GLY A 88 -20.68 4.14 4.80
C GLY A 88 -20.30 5.55 5.18
N THR A 89 -20.87 6.02 6.29
CA THR A 89 -20.34 7.20 6.99
C THR A 89 -19.21 6.72 7.92
N PRO A 90 -17.97 7.20 7.74
CA PRO A 90 -16.86 6.78 8.58
C PRO A 90 -17.14 7.17 10.05
N PRO A 91 -16.90 6.28 11.02
CA PRO A 91 -16.98 6.62 12.43
C PRO A 91 -16.00 7.75 12.77
N SER A 92 -16.34 8.53 13.80
CA SER A 92 -15.39 9.48 14.38
C SER A 92 -14.19 8.72 14.96
N SER A 93 -12.98 9.18 14.71
CA SER A 93 -11.77 8.62 15.30
C SER A 93 -11.00 9.68 16.07
N ASP A 94 -10.57 9.31 17.28
CA ASP A 94 -9.66 10.10 18.11
C ASP A 94 -8.17 9.77 17.81
N THR A 95 -7.92 8.81 16.92
CA THR A 95 -6.57 8.39 16.53
C THR A 95 -6.23 8.92 15.14
N SER A 96 -4.96 9.30 14.95
CA SER A 96 -4.48 9.72 13.63
C SER A 96 -3.17 9.06 13.22
N VAL A 97 -2.96 8.92 11.92
CA VAL A 97 -1.71 8.47 11.30
C VAL A 97 -1.32 9.45 10.23
N MET A 98 -0.10 10.01 10.32
CA MET A 98 0.36 11.07 9.40
C MET A 98 -0.65 12.22 9.28
N GLY A 99 -1.37 12.50 10.38
CA GLY A 99 -2.44 13.49 10.53
C GLY A 99 -3.80 13.12 9.92
N MET A 100 -3.92 11.95 9.26
CA MET A 100 -5.18 11.42 8.73
C MET A 100 -5.94 10.70 9.84
N ALA A 101 -7.27 10.75 9.83
CA ALA A 101 -8.07 9.95 10.77
C ALA A 101 -7.77 8.45 10.56
N LEU A 102 -7.48 7.73 11.64
CA LEU A 102 -7.18 6.30 11.62
C LEU A 102 -8.35 5.51 12.18
N ILE A 103 -8.95 4.62 11.38
CA ILE A 103 -10.06 3.77 11.78
C ILE A 103 -9.58 2.32 11.76
N ARG A 104 -9.58 1.67 12.92
CA ARG A 104 -9.32 0.23 12.99
C ARG A 104 -10.56 -0.53 12.58
N VAL A 105 -10.40 -1.45 11.65
CA VAL A 105 -11.49 -2.23 11.08
C VAL A 105 -11.62 -3.53 11.87
N ASP A 106 -12.81 -3.76 12.40
CA ASP A 106 -13.26 -5.06 12.89
C ASP A 106 -13.80 -5.82 11.66
N THR A 107 -13.03 -6.81 11.20
CA THR A 107 -13.31 -7.57 9.98
C THR A 107 -14.41 -8.60 10.16
N ASP A 108 -14.67 -9.00 11.40
CA ASP A 108 -15.54 -10.11 11.79
C ASP A 108 -17.00 -9.66 11.72
N THR A 109 -17.22 -8.38 11.98
CA THR A 109 -18.53 -7.73 11.92
C THR A 109 -18.81 -7.03 10.59
N LEU A 110 -17.79 -6.85 9.76
CA LEU A 110 -17.89 -6.10 8.51
C LEU A 110 -18.08 -7.03 7.31
N GLU A 111 -19.27 -6.99 6.72
CA GLU A 111 -19.53 -7.72 5.48
C GLU A 111 -18.80 -7.05 4.28
N PRO A 112 -17.93 -7.77 3.56
CA PRO A 112 -17.23 -7.22 2.41
C PRO A 112 -18.19 -7.04 1.22
N ALA A 113 -18.07 -5.91 0.52
CA ALA A 113 -18.81 -5.71 -0.71
C ALA A 113 -18.43 -6.79 -1.75
N PRO A 114 -19.40 -7.38 -2.47
CA PRO A 114 -19.12 -8.43 -3.43
C PRO A 114 -18.25 -7.90 -4.60
N PRO A 115 -17.38 -8.75 -5.18
CA PRO A 115 -16.56 -8.35 -6.32
C PRO A 115 -17.43 -8.02 -7.53
N SER A 116 -17.17 -6.88 -8.16
CA SER A 116 -17.83 -6.48 -9.39
C SER A 116 -17.43 -7.37 -10.58
N LEU A 117 -18.21 -7.33 -11.66
CA LEU A 117 -17.85 -8.02 -12.90
C LEU A 117 -16.48 -7.57 -13.43
N THR A 118 -16.15 -6.29 -13.29
CA THR A 118 -14.85 -5.73 -13.69
C THR A 118 -13.71 -6.32 -12.87
N ASP A 119 -13.87 -6.50 -11.56
CA ASP A 119 -12.83 -7.12 -10.71
C ASP A 119 -12.59 -8.58 -11.13
N GLN A 120 -13.66 -9.31 -11.40
CA GLN A 120 -13.58 -10.71 -11.83
C GLN A 120 -12.91 -10.83 -13.20
N ALA A 121 -13.29 -9.98 -14.15
CA ALA A 121 -12.67 -9.93 -15.48
C ALA A 121 -11.19 -9.55 -15.39
N LEU A 122 -10.84 -8.52 -14.62
CA LEU A 122 -9.46 -8.07 -14.43
C LEU A 122 -8.60 -9.16 -13.80
N ARG A 123 -9.14 -9.91 -12.83
CA ARG A 123 -8.47 -11.07 -12.25
C ARG A 123 -8.15 -12.11 -13.31
N VAL A 124 -9.13 -12.51 -14.13
CA VAL A 124 -8.91 -13.48 -15.22
C VAL A 124 -7.89 -12.97 -16.23
N LEU A 125 -8.04 -11.73 -16.68
CA LEU A 125 -7.15 -11.10 -17.66
C LEU A 125 -5.73 -10.97 -17.12
N ARG A 126 -5.53 -10.59 -15.85
CA ARG A 126 -4.21 -10.55 -15.21
C ARG A 126 -3.58 -11.93 -15.14
N THR A 127 -4.32 -12.96 -14.72
CA THR A 127 -3.80 -14.34 -14.67
C THR A 127 -3.29 -14.80 -16.04
N LEU A 128 -3.95 -14.39 -17.12
CA LEU A 128 -3.56 -14.75 -18.49
C LEU A 128 -2.42 -13.88 -19.06
N ALA A 129 -2.42 -12.57 -18.77
CA ALA A 129 -1.48 -11.62 -19.36
C ALA A 129 -0.16 -11.49 -18.56
N TRP A 130 -0.23 -11.65 -17.24
CA TRP A 130 0.90 -11.65 -16.32
C TRP A 130 0.78 -12.87 -15.39
N PRO A 131 1.18 -14.07 -15.86
CA PRO A 131 1.21 -15.24 -14.99
C PRO A 131 2.04 -14.96 -13.73
N TYR A 132 1.62 -15.58 -12.62
CA TYR A 132 2.20 -15.41 -11.30
C TYR A 132 3.73 -15.35 -11.35
N VAL A 133 4.32 -14.33 -10.74
CA VAL A 133 5.78 -14.22 -10.58
C VAL A 133 6.10 -14.82 -9.22
N GLU A 134 6.98 -15.83 -9.18
CA GLU A 134 7.32 -16.56 -7.95
C GLU A 134 7.86 -15.66 -6.84
N ALA A 135 8.50 -14.53 -7.19
CA ALA A 135 9.00 -13.53 -6.26
C ALA A 135 8.59 -12.11 -6.68
N PRO A 136 8.30 -11.21 -5.71
CA PRO A 136 8.09 -9.79 -6.01
C PRO A 136 9.36 -9.16 -6.62
N PRO A 137 9.24 -8.07 -7.40
CA PRO A 137 10.41 -7.35 -7.87
C PRO A 137 11.24 -6.83 -6.68
N SER A 138 12.56 -6.79 -6.82
CA SER A 138 13.47 -6.21 -5.82
C SER A 138 13.87 -4.79 -6.26
N PRO A 139 13.59 -3.74 -5.45
CA PRO A 139 12.96 -3.77 -4.13
C PRO A 139 11.43 -3.92 -4.22
N ALA A 140 10.83 -4.60 -3.24
CA ALA A 140 9.39 -4.88 -3.25
C ALA A 140 8.58 -3.63 -2.86
N LEU A 141 7.59 -3.27 -3.67
CA LEU A 141 6.67 -2.16 -3.38
C LEU A 141 5.61 -2.62 -2.37
N CYS A 142 5.78 -2.27 -1.09
CA CYS A 142 4.87 -2.60 0.00
C CYS A 142 3.75 -1.58 0.19
N GLY A 143 3.83 -0.41 -0.46
CA GLY A 143 2.78 0.58 -0.37
C GLY A 143 3.10 1.89 -1.08
N PHE A 144 2.12 2.78 -1.09
CA PHE A 144 2.21 4.10 -1.69
C PHE A 144 1.22 5.08 -1.05
N LEU A 145 1.45 6.38 -1.21
CA LEU A 145 0.53 7.42 -0.79
C LEU A 145 0.59 8.61 -1.76
N PHE A 146 -0.54 9.03 -2.31
CA PHE A 146 -0.61 10.30 -3.03
C PHE A 146 -0.46 11.46 -2.04
N THR A 147 0.59 12.25 -2.18
CA THR A 147 0.96 13.34 -1.27
C THR A 147 0.65 14.72 -1.85
N SER A 148 0.56 14.84 -3.18
CA SER A 148 0.13 16.03 -3.90
C SER A 148 -0.46 15.62 -5.27
N PRO A 149 -0.96 16.56 -6.10
CA PRO A 149 -1.36 16.28 -7.48
C PRO A 149 -0.22 15.78 -8.37
N ASP A 150 1.04 16.08 -8.01
CA ASP A 150 2.24 15.78 -8.78
C ASP A 150 3.30 15.01 -7.98
N SER A 151 2.96 14.47 -6.80
CA SER A 151 3.88 13.68 -5.99
C SER A 151 3.22 12.50 -5.30
N MET A 152 4.01 11.47 -5.08
CA MET A 152 3.64 10.25 -4.37
C MET A 152 4.80 9.83 -3.46
N ARG A 153 4.47 9.27 -2.31
CA ARG A 153 5.43 8.55 -1.48
C ARG A 153 5.33 7.06 -1.77
N LEU A 154 6.45 6.39 -1.99
CA LEU A 154 6.57 4.94 -2.16
C LEU A 154 7.15 4.33 -0.88
N TYR A 155 6.69 3.13 -0.52
CA TYR A 155 7.25 2.34 0.58
C TYR A 155 7.83 1.04 0.00
N LEU A 156 9.14 0.89 0.10
CA LEU A 156 9.91 -0.18 -0.53
C LEU A 156 10.56 -1.06 0.54
N ALA A 157 10.45 -2.37 0.42
CA ALA A 157 11.27 -3.32 1.16
C ALA A 157 12.57 -3.59 0.42
N VAL A 158 13.70 -3.38 1.10
CA VAL A 158 15.05 -3.67 0.59
C VAL A 158 15.63 -4.79 1.44
N GLU A 159 16.08 -5.87 0.79
CA GLU A 159 16.59 -7.10 1.44
C GLU A 159 17.71 -6.82 2.46
N GLU A 160 18.50 -5.77 2.24
CA GLU A 160 19.69 -5.41 3.01
C GLU A 160 19.37 -4.61 4.30
N THR A 161 18.11 -4.28 4.54
CA THR A 161 17.67 -3.49 5.69
C THR A 161 16.49 -4.13 6.39
N ASP A 162 16.48 -4.06 7.73
CA ASP A 162 15.36 -4.55 8.55
C ASP A 162 14.12 -3.62 8.55
N SER A 163 14.07 -2.66 7.63
CA SER A 163 13.07 -1.59 7.63
C SER A 163 12.59 -1.27 6.22
N LEU A 164 11.42 -0.66 6.13
CA LEU A 164 10.91 -0.12 4.87
C LEU A 164 11.56 1.23 4.59
N ILE A 165 11.96 1.46 3.34
CA ILE A 165 12.44 2.75 2.86
C ILE A 165 11.26 3.52 2.29
N ALA A 166 11.12 4.78 2.68
CA ALA A 166 10.14 5.70 2.10
C ALA A 166 10.83 6.64 1.10
N ALA A 167 10.30 6.73 -0.12
CA ALA A 167 10.84 7.59 -1.16
C ALA A 167 9.74 8.50 -1.73
N ASP A 168 9.97 9.81 -1.73
CA ASP A 168 9.07 10.77 -2.38
C ASP A 168 9.45 10.94 -3.85
N VAL A 169 8.49 10.73 -4.74
CA VAL A 169 8.65 10.82 -6.19
C VAL A 169 7.73 11.88 -6.76
N ARG A 170 8.24 12.68 -7.70
CA ARG A 170 7.40 13.52 -8.56
C ARG A 170 6.77 12.63 -9.63
N LEU A 171 5.54 12.92 -10.06
CA LEU A 171 4.84 12.18 -11.12
C LEU A 171 5.10 12.79 -12.51
N THR A 172 5.48 14.07 -12.56
CA THR A 172 5.84 14.78 -13.80
C THR A 172 7.32 14.59 -14.12
N GLY A 173 7.64 14.16 -15.34
CA GLY A 173 9.01 14.02 -15.85
C GLY A 173 9.86 12.89 -15.22
N ALA A 174 9.27 12.07 -14.35
CA ALA A 174 10.04 11.24 -13.42
C ALA A 174 10.12 9.75 -13.76
N LEU A 175 9.41 9.21 -14.76
CA LEU A 175 9.51 7.76 -15.01
C LEU A 175 10.95 7.34 -15.36
N THR A 176 11.61 8.11 -16.23
CA THR A 176 13.01 7.86 -16.61
C THR A 176 13.98 8.16 -15.46
N ALA A 177 13.73 9.22 -14.68
CA ALA A 177 14.58 9.60 -13.54
C ALA A 177 14.44 8.62 -12.36
N LEU A 178 13.24 8.11 -12.10
CA LEU A 178 12.94 7.10 -11.09
C LEU A 178 13.61 5.79 -11.44
N LEU A 179 13.45 5.32 -12.69
CA LEU A 179 14.14 4.11 -13.17
C LEU A 179 15.68 4.25 -13.07
N ALA A 180 16.23 5.43 -13.33
CA ALA A 180 17.66 5.70 -13.20
C ALA A 180 18.13 5.84 -11.74
N ALA A 181 17.27 6.29 -10.83
CA ALA A 181 17.58 6.49 -9.41
C ALA A 181 17.36 5.24 -8.55
N LEU A 182 16.52 4.29 -8.99
CA LEU A 182 16.24 3.04 -8.27
C LEU A 182 17.53 2.28 -7.86
N PRO A 183 18.54 2.09 -8.73
CA PRO A 183 19.81 1.48 -8.32
C PRO A 183 20.55 2.26 -7.23
N SER A 184 20.46 3.60 -7.24
CA SER A 184 21.09 4.44 -6.21
C SER A 184 20.31 4.43 -4.89
N LEU A 185 18.99 4.33 -4.94
CA LEU A 185 18.09 4.19 -3.78
C LEU A 185 18.26 2.83 -3.08
N VAL A 186 18.54 1.78 -3.86
CA VAL A 186 18.84 0.44 -3.34
C VAL A 186 20.30 0.38 -2.85
N GLY A 187 21.25 1.00 -3.56
CA GLY A 187 22.69 0.93 -3.25
C GLY A 187 23.26 2.00 -2.31
N GLU A 188 22.48 2.91 -1.73
CA GLU A 188 23.01 4.08 -1.01
C GLU A 188 23.80 3.77 0.28
N LYS A 189 23.81 2.52 0.74
CA LYS A 189 24.55 2.09 1.93
C LYS A 189 26.06 1.94 1.70
N GLU A 190 26.55 1.81 0.46
CA GLU A 190 28.00 1.67 0.21
C GLU A 190 28.79 2.94 0.60
N ARG A 191 28.17 4.12 0.65
CA ARG A 191 28.87 5.37 1.01
C ARG A 191 28.98 5.63 2.51
N TRP A 192 28.23 4.93 3.36
CA TRP A 192 28.28 5.16 4.81
C TRP A 192 29.35 4.31 5.52
N MET A 193 29.96 3.33 4.82
CA MET A 193 31.10 2.57 5.34
C MET A 193 32.46 3.12 4.88
N ALA A 194 32.51 3.93 3.82
CA ALA A 194 33.77 4.41 3.25
C ALA A 194 34.40 5.59 4.03
N ASP A 195 33.63 6.34 4.83
CA ASP A 195 34.15 7.51 5.56
C ASP A 195 34.62 7.22 7.01
N THR A 196 34.68 5.95 7.44
CA THR A 196 35.25 5.58 8.76
C THR A 196 36.71 5.11 8.69
N ILE A 197 37.38 5.13 7.52
CA ILE A 197 38.81 4.79 7.43
C ILE A 197 39.61 5.93 6.79
N MET A 198 39.89 6.94 7.60
CA MET A 198 41.05 7.85 7.57
C MET A 198 40.98 8.65 8.87
N ALA A 199 41.94 8.74 9.80
CA ALA A 199 43.32 8.28 9.99
C ALA A 199 43.64 8.61 11.49
N PRO A 200 44.84 8.39 12.06
CA PRO A 200 46.00 7.60 11.63
C PRO A 200 46.29 6.38 12.51
#